data_AF-A0A364JQ85-F1
#
_entry.id   AF-A0A364JQ85-F1
#
_cell.length_a   1.000
_cell.length_b   1.000
_cell.length_c   1.000
_cell.angle_alpha   90.00
_cell.angle_beta   90.00
_cell.angle_gamma   90.00
#
_symmetry.space_group_name_H-M   'P 1'
#
loop_
_entity.id
_entity.type
_entity.pdbx_description
1 polymer ?
#
loop_
_entity_poly.entity_id
_entity_poly.type
_entity_poly.pdbx_seq_one_letter_code
_entity_poly.pdbx_strand_id
1 'polypeptide(L)'
;MPAFSTTKDPVLYTGMIASNIKKERKLITPEKLLERIDDSSIHVIDVRSNKQFEQSHVKSAINVPLQDLGNYAKQLDKTQPIVTYCNKGTTGNAAQNVLINLGFEKVYNLS
;
A
#
# COMPACT_ATOMS: atom_id res chain seq x y z
N MET A 1 -39.72 10.59 6.53
CA MET A 1 -38.92 10.45 7.77
C MET A 1 -39.50 9.30 8.57
N PRO A 2 -38.69 8.37 9.13
CA PRO A 2 -37.26 8.12 8.85
C PRO A 2 -37.08 7.60 7.39
N ALA A 3 -36.13 6.78 6.92
CA ALA A 3 -35.03 6.00 7.53
C ALA A 3 -33.87 5.81 6.53
N PHE A 4 -32.92 4.92 6.85
CA PHE A 4 -31.75 4.58 6.03
C PHE A 4 -31.73 3.07 5.70
N SER A 5 -31.20 2.73 4.52
CA SER A 5 -30.28 1.59 4.39
C SER A 5 -29.31 1.88 3.23
N THR A 6 -28.02 1.95 3.54
CA THR A 6 -26.97 2.02 2.52
C THR A 6 -26.51 0.60 2.19
N THR A 7 -27.06 0.04 1.12
CA THR A 7 -26.40 -1.03 0.38
C THR A 7 -25.95 -0.44 -0.95
N LYS A 8 -24.63 -0.29 -1.13
CA LYS A 8 -24.01 -0.18 -2.45
C LYS A 8 -23.30 -1.51 -2.69
N ASP A 9 -23.62 -2.14 -3.81
CA ASP A 9 -23.42 -3.57 -4.02
C ASP A 9 -21.95 -4.02 -4.11
N PRO A 10 -21.64 -5.29 -3.76
CA PRO A 10 -20.28 -5.79 -3.71
C PRO A 10 -19.66 -5.91 -5.10
N VAL A 11 -18.64 -5.08 -5.37
CA VAL A 11 -17.91 -5.12 -6.66
C VAL A 11 -17.01 -6.34 -6.71
N LEU A 12 -17.42 -7.31 -7.54
CA LEU A 12 -16.71 -8.55 -7.87
C LEU A 12 -15.19 -8.36 -7.98
N TYR A 13 -14.42 -9.06 -7.13
CA TYR A 13 -12.99 -9.30 -7.36
C TYR A 13 -12.74 -10.39 -8.44
N THR A 14 -13.69 -10.56 -9.36
CA THR A 14 -13.61 -11.46 -10.53
C THR A 14 -12.82 -10.78 -11.66
N GLY A 15 -11.63 -10.28 -11.34
CA GLY A 15 -10.71 -9.63 -12.26
C GLY A 15 -9.56 -10.57 -12.63
N MET A 16 -9.72 -11.32 -13.72
CA MET A 16 -8.69 -12.23 -14.22
C MET A 16 -7.40 -11.47 -14.52
N ILE A 17 -6.26 -11.92 -13.96
CA ILE A 17 -4.95 -11.73 -14.59
C ILE A 17 -4.32 -13.12 -14.65
N ALA A 18 -4.15 -13.64 -15.87
CA ALA A 18 -3.61 -14.97 -16.09
C ALA A 18 -2.14 -15.07 -15.69
N SER A 19 -1.72 -16.31 -15.45
CA SER A 19 -0.35 -16.75 -15.22
C SER A 19 0.67 -16.08 -16.14
N ASN A 20 1.52 -15.21 -15.59
CA ASN A 20 2.85 -14.97 -16.12
C ASN A 20 3.84 -14.51 -15.04
N ILE A 21 5.05 -15.08 -15.07
CA ILE A 21 6.09 -14.82 -14.05
C ILE A 21 6.87 -13.57 -14.45
N LYS A 22 6.33 -12.41 -14.11
CA LYS A 22 7.06 -11.13 -14.07
C LYS A 22 6.83 -10.45 -12.73
N LYS A 23 7.89 -9.89 -12.14
CA LYS A 23 7.80 -8.97 -10.99
C LYS A 23 7.28 -7.62 -11.48
N GLU A 24 6.02 -7.57 -11.91
CA GLU A 24 5.38 -6.32 -12.30
C GLU A 24 5.24 -5.41 -11.08
N ARG A 25 5.87 -4.23 -11.15
CA ARG A 25 5.80 -3.22 -10.09
C ARG A 25 4.42 -2.62 -10.10
N LYS A 26 3.50 -3.22 -9.33
CA LYS A 26 2.12 -2.75 -9.19
C LYS A 26 2.15 -1.30 -8.72
N LEU A 27 1.63 -0.38 -9.53
CA LEU A 27 1.50 1.03 -9.18
C LEU A 27 0.06 1.34 -8.76
N ILE A 28 -0.10 2.32 -7.87
CA ILE A 28 -1.40 2.84 -7.45
C ILE A 28 -1.33 4.37 -7.39
N THR A 29 -2.35 5.05 -7.92
CA THR A 29 -2.43 6.52 -7.85
C THR A 29 -2.92 6.96 -6.46
N PRO A 30 -2.63 8.20 -6.02
CA PRO A 30 -3.13 8.73 -4.75
C PRO A 30 -4.65 8.61 -4.59
N GLU A 31 -5.41 8.86 -5.67
CA GLU A 31 -6.87 8.77 -5.68
C GLU A 31 -7.34 7.34 -5.41
N LYS A 32 -6.80 6.35 -6.14
CA LYS A 32 -7.12 4.92 -5.97
C LYS A 32 -6.64 4.34 -4.64
N LEU A 33 -5.66 4.98 -4.02
CA LEU A 33 -5.27 4.67 -2.65
C LEU A 33 -6.34 5.19 -1.69
N LEU A 34 -6.74 6.46 -1.80
CA LEU A 34 -7.78 7.07 -0.95
C LEU A 34 -9.14 6.37 -1.09
N GLU A 35 -9.54 5.93 -2.28
CA GLU A 35 -10.74 5.09 -2.51
C GLU A 35 -10.72 3.75 -1.76
N ARG A 36 -9.55 3.29 -1.32
CA ARG A 36 -9.33 1.97 -0.71
C ARG A 36 -8.74 2.03 0.69
N ILE A 37 -8.43 3.21 1.22
CA ILE A 37 -7.75 3.35 2.52
C ILE A 37 -8.70 3.25 3.71
N ASP A 38 -10.00 3.37 3.45
CA ASP A 38 -11.07 3.02 4.40
C ASP A 38 -11.31 1.50 4.46
N ASP A 39 -10.70 0.71 3.55
CA ASP A 39 -10.61 -0.75 3.68
C ASP A 39 -9.41 -1.10 4.58
N SER A 40 -9.71 -1.43 5.83
CA SER A 40 -8.74 -1.73 6.90
C SER A 40 -7.77 -2.89 6.61
N SER A 41 -7.90 -3.58 5.46
CA SER A 41 -6.91 -4.55 4.99
C SER A 41 -5.62 -3.92 4.42
N ILE A 42 -5.66 -2.65 3.99
CA ILE A 42 -4.52 -2.01 3.31
C ILE A 42 -3.54 -1.34 4.30
N HIS A 43 -2.31 -1.87 4.36
CA HIS A 43 -1.22 -1.27 5.10
C HIS A 43 -0.48 -0.23 4.26
N VAL A 44 -0.71 1.05 4.53
CA VAL A 44 0.00 2.15 3.84
C VAL A 44 1.25 2.55 4.61
N ILE A 45 2.39 2.55 3.94
CA ILE A 45 3.71 2.80 4.53
C ILE A 45 4.42 3.95 3.82
N ASP A 46 4.69 5.02 4.57
CA ASP A 46 5.51 6.14 4.11
C ASP A 46 6.98 5.87 4.43
N VAL A 47 7.83 5.71 3.40
CA VAL A 47 9.27 5.44 3.56
C VAL A 47 10.15 6.70 3.56
N ARG A 48 9.55 7.89 3.67
CA ARG A 48 10.24 9.16 3.91
C ARG A 48 10.70 9.27 5.37
N SER A 49 11.39 10.36 5.72
CA SER A 49 11.72 10.67 7.12
C SER A 49 10.53 11.31 7.85
N ASN A 50 10.48 11.15 9.18
CA ASN A 50 9.41 11.67 10.05
C ASN A 50 9.08 13.14 9.76
N LYS A 51 10.10 13.98 9.60
CA LYS A 51 9.95 15.42 9.27
C LYS A 51 9.21 15.71 7.94
N GLN A 52 9.17 14.77 6.99
CA GLN A 52 8.37 14.88 5.76
C GLN A 52 6.94 14.35 5.97
N PHE A 53 6.77 13.33 6.82
CA PHE A 53 5.46 12.80 7.22
C PHE A 53 4.67 13.81 8.08
N GLU A 54 5.33 14.47 9.04
CA GLU A 54 4.77 15.54 9.87
C GLU A 54 4.30 16.76 9.05
N GLN A 55 4.95 17.05 7.92
CA GLN A 55 4.56 18.15 7.03
C GLN A 55 3.28 17.84 6.23
N SER A 56 3.14 16.61 5.74
CA SER A 56 1.94 16.10 5.06
C SER A 56 2.09 14.60 4.82
N HIS A 57 1.09 13.82 5.19
CA HIS A 57 1.03 12.37 4.97
C HIS A 57 -0.38 11.94 4.56
N VAL A 58 -0.47 10.78 3.90
CA VAL A 58 -1.76 10.13 3.63
C VAL A 58 -2.35 9.67 4.96
N LYS A 59 -3.62 10.03 5.24
CA LYS A 59 -4.36 9.58 6.43
C LYS A 59 -4.31 8.05 6.53
N SER A 60 -4.10 7.50 7.74
CA SER A 60 -3.87 6.06 7.98
C SER A 60 -2.54 5.48 7.45
N ALA A 61 -1.63 6.28 6.88
CA ALA A 61 -0.27 5.81 6.61
C ALA A 61 0.60 5.75 7.88
N ILE A 62 1.46 4.75 7.96
CA ILE A 62 2.47 4.59 9.02
C ILE A 62 3.83 5.03 8.45
N ASN A 63 4.55 5.91 9.15
CA ASN A 63 5.91 6.25 8.75
C ASN A 63 6.91 5.18 9.17
N VAL A 64 7.57 4.56 8.19
CA VAL A 64 8.61 3.55 8.40
C VAL A 64 9.75 3.83 7.42
N PRO A 65 10.79 4.58 7.85
CA PRO A 65 11.93 4.89 6.99
C PRO A 65 12.54 3.64 6.34
N LEU A 66 13.08 3.76 5.12
CA LEU A 66 13.55 2.61 4.33
C LEU A 66 14.56 1.70 5.08
N GLN A 67 15.39 2.28 5.95
CA GLN A 67 16.35 1.55 6.80
C GLN A 67 15.64 0.59 7.79
N ASP A 68 14.49 1.00 8.32
CA ASP A 68 13.72 0.32 9.37
C ASP A 68 12.68 -0.64 8.76
N LEU A 69 12.23 -0.35 7.54
CA LEU A 69 11.27 -1.17 6.77
C LEU A 69 11.65 -2.64 6.73
N GLY A 70 12.93 -2.97 6.55
CA GLY A 70 13.41 -4.35 6.50
C GLY A 70 13.28 -5.13 7.83
N ASN A 71 13.09 -4.43 8.95
CA ASN A 71 12.82 -5.03 10.27
C ASN A 71 11.35 -4.94 10.65
N TYR A 72 10.68 -3.83 10.32
CA TYR A 72 9.24 -3.67 10.50
C TYR A 72 8.44 -4.70 9.69
N ALA A 73 8.79 -4.92 8.43
CA ALA A 73 8.15 -5.90 7.55
C ALA A 73 8.40 -7.37 7.92
N LYS A 74 9.18 -7.67 8.97
CA LYS A 74 9.23 -9.02 9.57
C LYS A 74 8.06 -9.27 10.54
N GLN A 75 7.38 -8.21 10.96
CA GLN A 75 6.27 -8.22 11.93
C GLN A 75 4.90 -8.09 11.24
N LEU A 76 4.88 -7.73 9.95
CA LEU A 76 3.67 -7.60 9.14
C LEU A 76 3.27 -8.95 8.50
N ASP A 77 1.97 -9.16 8.36
CA ASP A 77 1.39 -10.29 7.63
C ASP A 77 1.63 -10.14 6.12
N LYS A 78 2.25 -11.17 5.52
CA LYS A 78 2.67 -11.21 4.11
C LYS A 78 1.53 -11.32 3.10
N THR A 79 0.35 -11.71 3.57
CA THR A 79 -0.87 -11.83 2.77
C THR A 79 -1.61 -10.50 2.63
N GLN A 80 -1.35 -9.53 3.52
CA GLN A 80 -1.97 -8.20 3.47
C GLN A 80 -1.41 -7.36 2.32
N PRO A 81 -2.25 -6.57 1.64
CA PRO A 81 -1.79 -5.58 0.67
C PRO A 81 -1.03 -4.44 1.36
N ILE A 82 0.25 -4.27 1.02
CA ILE A 82 1.08 -3.13 1.43
C ILE A 82 1.20 -2.12 0.29
N VAL A 83 1.02 -0.84 0.60
CA VAL A 83 1.26 0.28 -0.31
C VAL A 83 2.40 1.14 0.22
N THR A 84 3.57 1.11 -0.43
CA THR A 84 4.70 1.99 -0.07
C THR A 84 4.70 3.27 -0.89
N TYR A 85 5.04 4.42 -0.30
CA TYR A 85 5.21 5.68 -1.04
C TYR A 85 6.41 6.52 -0.60
N CYS A 86 6.90 7.40 -1.50
CA CYS A 86 7.99 8.32 -1.22
C CYS A 86 7.98 9.57 -2.14
N ASN A 87 8.68 10.64 -1.74
CA ASN A 87 8.68 11.93 -2.45
C ASN A 87 9.39 11.97 -3.83
N LYS A 88 10.09 10.90 -4.26
CA LYS A 88 10.92 10.92 -5.49
C LYS A 88 10.89 9.63 -6.33
N GLY A 89 10.00 8.68 -6.02
CA GLY A 89 9.91 7.35 -6.67
C GLY A 89 11.10 6.38 -6.44
N THR A 90 12.33 6.90 -6.27
CA THR A 90 13.56 6.12 -6.07
C THR A 90 13.51 5.25 -4.82
N THR A 91 13.18 5.83 -3.67
CA THR A 91 13.09 5.12 -2.37
C THR A 91 11.97 4.07 -2.36
N GLY A 92 10.87 4.34 -3.07
CA GLY A 92 9.71 3.45 -3.17
C GLY A 92 9.98 2.19 -3.99
N ASN A 93 10.77 2.31 -5.07
CA ASN A 93 11.26 1.12 -5.80
C ASN A 93 12.16 0.24 -4.92
N ALA A 94 13.01 0.83 -4.07
CA ALA A 94 13.82 0.08 -3.12
C ALA A 94 12.95 -0.61 -2.04
N ALA A 95 11.98 0.12 -1.48
CA ALA A 95 11.01 -0.40 -0.51
C ALA A 95 10.20 -1.59 -1.07
N GLN A 96 9.65 -1.45 -2.27
CA GLN A 96 8.91 -2.51 -2.95
C GLN A 96 9.79 -3.75 -3.21
N ASN A 97 11.05 -3.57 -3.61
CA ASN A 97 11.98 -4.68 -3.78
C ASN A 97 12.31 -5.40 -2.46
N VAL A 98 12.47 -4.67 -1.35
CA VAL A 98 12.69 -5.25 -0.01
C VAL A 98 11.48 -6.12 0.39
N LEU A 99 10.27 -5.60 0.28
CA LEU A 99 9.05 -6.33 0.62
C LEU A 99 8.83 -7.56 -0.27
N ILE A 100 9.01 -7.44 -1.60
CA ILE A 100 8.90 -8.59 -2.52
C ILE A 100 9.95 -9.66 -2.17
N ASN A 101 11.17 -9.27 -1.80
CA ASN A 101 12.22 -10.23 -1.41
C ASN A 101 12.01 -10.84 0.00
N LEU A 102 11.24 -10.18 0.88
CA LEU A 102 10.75 -10.75 2.14
C LEU A 102 9.57 -11.72 1.94
N GLY A 103 9.00 -11.80 0.73
CA GLY A 103 7.93 -12.73 0.37
C GLY A 103 6.51 -12.17 0.54
N PHE A 104 6.32 -10.86 0.43
CA PHE A 104 4.98 -10.25 0.40
C PHE A 104 4.30 -10.44 -0.97
N GLU A 105 3.05 -10.91 -0.97
CA GLU A 105 2.30 -11.21 -2.21
C GLU A 105 1.83 -9.95 -2.96
N LYS A 106 1.50 -8.89 -2.19
CA LYS A 106 0.69 -7.76 -2.63
C LYS A 106 1.39 -6.45 -2.26
N VAL A 107 2.48 -6.13 -2.96
CA VAL A 107 3.23 -4.89 -2.73
C VAL A 107 3.00 -3.90 -3.86
N TYR A 108 2.41 -2.76 -3.52
CA TYR A 108 2.15 -1.64 -4.42
C TYR A 108 3.12 -0.49 -4.11
N ASN A 109 3.56 0.22 -5.15
CA ASN A 109 4.27 1.48 -5.00
C ASN A 109 3.40 2.63 -5.51
N LEU A 110 3.23 3.68 -4.72
CA LEU A 110 2.57 4.90 -5.17
C LEU A 110 3.49 5.70 -6.10
N SER A 111 2.91 6.29 -7.14
CA SER A 111 3.59 7.09 -8.16
C SER A 111 2.81 8.35 -8.52
#